data_AF-A0A226DCT9-F1
#
_entry.id   AF-A0A226DCT9-F1
#
_cell.length_a   1.000
_cell.length_b   1.000
_cell.length_c   1.000
_cell.angle_alpha   90.00
_cell.angle_beta   90.00
_cell.angle_gamma   90.00
#
_symmetry.space_group_name_H-M   'P 1'
#
loop_
_entity.id
_entity.type
_entity.pdbx_description
1 polymer ?
#
loop_
_entity_poly.entity_id
_entity_poly.type
_entity_poly.pdbx_seq_one_letter_code
_entity_poly.pdbx_strand_id
1 'polypeptide(L)'
;MASPLEWNSLENFSTGFHYYWTCPLHWNKAKREFVSTKSTTLLIPWIIVVFIITPLITSYCTAVILLTIYGKVLAPLTNLIVFSILTILNFLMAAIEFSMYVHVESLTIASNYLVETSKRESKSVPQGKVDKLGLFLNASVALFSIYPYCMTPFGFYFRLDPVFHFAKYVLHLEMNTLRDHLFLFPLRICQFLPLLQICRLFPFLNCLVCLTTKLLLDAIHTLDTWAFLIRFSRPRADLQVRRYLELAVTVQVAYAILATIVALLMGLGLILCILFNFVSIKLYNVVPMPLYLCFPPVAVVIPLIIDTLLPFGISVNDKADKLKIKWGRKLVSSSDLKYIRRRVLAINPLHIPCGILGFKFFKLTKSIKVWFYDQILNYTITALLSNTNVGI
;
A
#
# COMPACT_ATOMS: atom_id res chain seq x y z
N MET A 1 -5.84 -21.06 2.97
CA MET A 1 -4.43 -21.16 3.33
C MET A 1 -3.63 -20.34 2.32
N ALA A 2 -2.54 -19.70 2.75
CA ALA A 2 -1.67 -18.97 1.83
C ALA A 2 -1.00 -19.94 0.84
N SER A 3 -1.01 -19.59 -0.45
CA SER A 3 -0.51 -20.48 -1.49
C SER A 3 1.03 -20.44 -1.55
N PRO A 4 1.69 -21.47 -2.11
CA PRO A 4 3.12 -21.40 -2.40
C PRO A 4 3.53 -20.20 -3.26
N LEU A 5 2.66 -19.75 -4.18
CA LEU A 5 2.91 -18.60 -5.05
C LEU A 5 2.86 -17.27 -4.28
N GLU A 6 1.97 -17.15 -3.29
CA GLU A 6 1.92 -15.98 -2.40
C GLU A 6 3.20 -15.88 -1.55
N TRP A 7 3.73 -17.00 -1.05
CA TRP A 7 5.03 -16.98 -0.37
C TRP A 7 6.18 -16.64 -1.32
N ASN A 8 6.11 -17.17 -2.54
CA ASN A 8 7.10 -16.88 -3.57
C ASN A 8 7.15 -15.39 -3.94
N SER A 9 6.05 -14.64 -3.82
CA SER A 9 6.07 -13.20 -4.10
C SER A 9 6.92 -12.42 -3.10
N LEU A 10 6.96 -12.84 -1.82
CA LEU A 10 7.88 -12.26 -0.83
C LEU A 10 9.33 -12.67 -1.06
N GLU A 11 9.57 -13.92 -1.49
CA GLU A 11 10.91 -14.37 -1.86
C GLU A 11 11.43 -13.60 -3.08
N ASN A 12 10.59 -13.44 -4.11
CA ASN A 12 10.89 -12.65 -5.31
C ASN A 12 11.06 -11.17 -4.99
N PHE A 13 10.28 -10.62 -4.05
CA PHE A 13 10.49 -9.25 -3.56
C PHE A 13 11.87 -9.11 -2.91
N SER A 14 12.22 -10.01 -2.00
CA SER A 14 13.54 -9.98 -1.35
C SER A 14 14.67 -10.12 -2.37
N THR A 15 14.54 -10.99 -3.37
CA THR A 15 15.53 -11.14 -4.44
C THR A 15 15.57 -9.94 -5.39
N GLY A 16 14.44 -9.37 -5.79
CA GLY A 16 14.40 -8.23 -6.72
C GLY A 16 14.98 -6.95 -6.12
N PHE A 17 14.85 -6.77 -4.80
CA PHE A 17 15.26 -5.54 -4.11
C PHE A 17 16.46 -5.73 -3.17
N HIS A 18 17.19 -6.85 -3.24
CA HIS A 18 18.31 -7.12 -2.32
C HIS A 18 19.49 -6.14 -2.42
N TYR A 19 19.66 -5.49 -3.58
CA TYR A 19 20.71 -4.48 -3.79
C TYR A 19 20.38 -3.10 -3.18
N TYR A 20 19.16 -2.94 -2.65
CA TYR A 20 18.70 -1.66 -2.11
C TYR A 20 19.15 -1.53 -0.65
N TRP A 21 19.03 -0.33 -0.09
CA TRP A 21 19.38 -0.09 1.31
C TRP A 21 18.49 -0.87 2.29
N THR A 22 19.05 -1.16 3.46
CA THR A 22 18.33 -1.77 4.57
C THR A 22 17.17 -0.89 5.00
N CYS A 23 16.01 -1.50 5.22
CA CYS A 23 14.79 -0.80 5.62
C CYS A 23 14.31 -1.28 6.99
N PRO A 24 13.46 -0.48 7.67
CA PRO A 24 13.00 -0.82 9.01
C PRO A 24 12.35 -2.19 9.08
N LEU A 25 11.57 -2.55 8.06
CA LEU A 25 10.93 -3.86 7.92
C LEU A 25 11.40 -4.53 6.62
N HIS A 26 11.85 -5.78 6.71
CA HIS A 26 12.16 -6.59 5.54
C HIS A 26 11.82 -8.06 5.76
N TRP A 27 11.70 -8.82 4.66
CA TRP A 27 11.47 -10.25 4.69
C TRP A 27 12.79 -11.02 4.67
N ASN A 28 13.01 -11.91 5.65
CA ASN A 28 14.17 -12.79 5.68
C ASN A 28 13.85 -14.11 4.97
N LYS A 29 14.43 -14.31 3.78
CA LYS A 29 14.22 -15.51 2.96
C LYS A 29 14.65 -16.80 3.67
N ALA A 30 15.75 -16.79 4.42
CA ALA A 30 16.29 -17.98 5.08
C ALA A 30 15.39 -18.46 6.22
N LYS A 31 14.86 -17.52 7.02
CA LYS A 31 14.00 -17.85 8.17
C LYS A 31 12.51 -17.86 7.86
N ARG A 32 12.11 -17.32 6.70
CA ARG A 32 10.70 -17.10 6.31
C ARG A 32 9.94 -16.37 7.41
N GLU A 33 10.49 -15.24 7.82
CA GLU A 33 9.93 -14.34 8.84
C GLU A 33 10.23 -12.88 8.47
N PHE A 34 9.41 -11.97 8.99
CA PHE A 34 9.69 -10.54 8.94
C PHE A 34 10.71 -10.19 10.02
N VAL A 35 11.68 -9.35 9.67
CA VAL A 35 12.71 -8.88 10.59
C VAL A 35 12.64 -7.36 10.67
N SER A 36 12.59 -6.86 11.91
CA SER A 36 12.70 -5.44 12.20
C SER A 36 14.17 -5.05 12.38
N THR A 37 14.63 -4.04 11.65
CA THR A 37 15.93 -3.42 11.85
C THR A 37 15.75 -2.07 12.53
N LYS A 38 16.26 -1.94 13.77
CA LYS A 38 16.29 -0.66 14.52
C LYS A 38 17.64 0.03 14.54
N SER A 39 18.70 -0.67 14.11
CA SER A 39 20.05 -0.10 14.12
C SER A 39 20.09 1.14 13.23
N THR A 40 20.30 2.31 13.82
CA THR A 40 20.35 3.59 13.10
C THR A 40 21.45 3.61 12.07
N THR A 41 22.60 2.98 12.35
CA THR A 41 23.75 2.90 11.42
C THR A 41 23.42 2.17 10.13
N LEU A 42 22.66 1.08 10.21
CA LEU A 42 22.21 0.33 9.03
C LEU A 42 21.10 1.07 8.27
N LEU A 43 20.35 1.94 8.94
CA LEU A 43 19.25 2.71 8.37
C LEU A 43 19.70 4.07 7.81
N ILE A 44 20.97 4.49 7.94
CA ILE A 44 21.45 5.79 7.44
C ILE A 44 21.07 6.03 5.97
N PRO A 45 21.31 5.11 5.02
CA PRO A 45 20.96 5.37 3.62
C PRO A 45 19.44 5.53 3.42
N TRP A 46 18.63 4.74 4.12
CA TRP A 46 17.18 4.87 4.10
C TRP A 46 16.73 6.23 4.65
N ILE A 47 17.30 6.69 5.78
CA ILE A 47 16.98 8.00 6.37
C ILE A 47 17.31 9.12 5.37
N ILE A 48 18.47 9.06 4.72
CA ILE A 48 18.87 10.06 3.72
C ILE A 48 17.86 10.09 2.56
N VAL A 49 17.49 8.93 2.01
CA VAL A 49 16.56 8.88 0.87
C VAL A 49 15.16 9.37 1.27
N VAL A 50 14.61 8.87 2.38
CA VAL A 50 13.22 9.12 2.79
C VAL A 50 13.03 10.51 3.42
N PHE A 51 13.95 10.97 4.26
CA PHE A 51 13.76 12.22 5.03
C PHE A 51 14.58 13.41 4.52
N ILE A 52 15.55 13.21 3.63
CA ILE A 52 16.34 14.32 3.07
C ILE A 52 16.04 14.48 1.58
N ILE A 53 16.32 13.45 0.77
CA ILE A 53 16.21 13.57 -0.69
C ILE A 53 14.75 13.67 -1.12
N THR A 54 13.86 12.82 -0.58
CA THR A 54 12.44 12.83 -0.96
C THR A 54 11.75 14.17 -0.66
N PRO A 55 11.88 14.77 0.55
CA PRO A 55 11.31 16.08 0.83
C PRO A 55 11.94 17.19 -0.02
N LEU A 56 13.23 17.11 -0.32
CA LEU A 56 13.91 18.06 -1.20
C LEU A 56 13.36 18.04 -2.63
N ILE A 57 13.15 16.85 -3.21
CA ILE A 57 12.52 16.73 -4.53
C ILE A 57 11.06 17.20 -4.47
N THR A 58 10.36 16.91 -3.39
CA THR A 58 8.97 17.36 -3.18
C THR A 58 8.89 18.89 -3.12
N SER A 59 9.83 19.54 -2.42
CA SER A 59 9.88 21.01 -2.33
C SER A 59 10.21 21.67 -3.67
N TYR A 60 11.05 21.05 -4.50
CA TYR A 60 11.29 21.52 -5.87
C TYR A 60 10.03 21.46 -6.73
N CYS A 61 9.29 20.34 -6.70
CA CYS A 61 8.01 20.22 -7.40
C CYS A 61 7.00 21.27 -6.93
N THR A 62 6.81 21.42 -5.60
CA THR A 62 5.82 22.35 -5.06
C THR A 62 6.18 23.81 -5.36
N ALA A 63 7.47 24.18 -5.31
CA ALA A 63 7.91 25.53 -5.68
C ALA A 63 7.55 25.86 -7.14
N VAL A 64 7.81 24.94 -8.08
CA VAL A 64 7.47 25.14 -9.49
C VAL A 64 5.95 25.23 -9.70
N ILE A 65 5.18 24.37 -9.05
CA ILE A 65 3.70 24.40 -9.11
C ILE A 65 3.18 25.75 -8.58
N LEU A 66 3.63 26.18 -7.41
CA LEU A 66 3.20 27.43 -6.80
C LEU A 66 3.54 28.65 -7.67
N LEU A 67 4.78 28.73 -8.18
CA LEU A 67 5.18 29.83 -9.07
C LEU A 67 4.34 29.89 -10.34
N THR A 68 3.90 28.74 -10.85
CA THR A 68 3.01 28.69 -12.01
C THR A 68 1.59 29.14 -11.66
N ILE A 69 1.06 28.72 -10.51
CA ILE A 69 -0.26 29.19 -10.01
C ILE A 69 -0.27 30.71 -9.80
N TYR A 70 0.83 31.29 -9.29
CA TYR A 70 0.97 32.74 -9.11
C TYR A 70 1.31 33.51 -10.40
N GLY A 71 1.36 32.84 -11.56
CA GLY A 71 1.64 33.47 -12.85
C GLY A 71 3.06 34.02 -12.99
N LYS A 72 4.01 33.59 -12.15
CA LYS A 72 5.42 34.01 -12.23
C LYS A 72 6.18 33.24 -13.29
N VAL A 73 5.76 32.01 -13.57
CA VAL A 73 6.40 31.10 -14.51
C VAL A 73 5.33 30.46 -15.38
N LEU A 74 5.58 30.35 -16.68
CA LEU A 74 4.71 29.62 -17.61
C LEU A 74 5.28 28.21 -17.85
N ALA A 75 4.96 27.27 -16.96
CA ALA A 75 5.33 25.87 -17.14
C ALA A 75 4.29 25.14 -18.02
N PRO A 76 4.71 24.24 -18.93
CA PRO A 76 3.79 23.40 -19.67
C PRO A 76 2.87 22.59 -18.74
N LEU A 77 1.59 22.44 -19.12
CA LEU A 77 0.60 21.70 -18.33
C LEU A 77 1.05 20.26 -17.99
N THR A 78 1.71 19.59 -18.93
CA THR A 78 2.29 18.26 -18.73
C THR A 78 3.24 18.22 -17.53
N ASN A 79 4.05 19.25 -17.34
CA ASN A 79 5.03 19.31 -16.25
C ASN A 79 4.34 19.55 -14.92
N LEU A 80 3.31 20.41 -14.88
CA LEU A 80 2.51 20.64 -13.67
C LEU A 80 1.84 19.35 -13.19
N ILE A 81 1.32 18.55 -14.11
CA ILE A 81 0.65 17.29 -13.78
C ILE A 81 1.65 16.26 -13.28
N VAL A 82 2.77 16.09 -13.98
CA VAL A 82 3.82 15.17 -13.55
C VAL A 82 4.37 15.57 -12.18
N PHE A 83 4.62 16.86 -11.94
CA PHE A 83 5.06 17.36 -10.64
C PHE A 83 4.00 17.18 -9.56
N SER A 84 2.73 17.36 -9.87
CA SER A 84 1.63 17.09 -8.93
C SER A 84 1.61 15.61 -8.53
N ILE A 85 1.70 14.70 -9.50
CA ILE A 85 1.74 13.25 -9.26
C ILE A 85 2.98 12.89 -8.42
N LEU A 86 4.16 13.41 -8.76
CA LEU A 86 5.39 13.17 -8.02
C LEU A 86 5.32 13.72 -6.59
N THR A 87 4.79 14.92 -6.38
CA THR A 87 4.59 15.50 -5.04
C THR A 87 3.66 14.63 -4.20
N ILE A 88 2.53 14.19 -4.75
CA ILE A 88 1.56 13.33 -4.05
C ILE A 88 2.19 11.99 -3.70
N LEU A 89 2.87 11.34 -4.65
CA LEU A 89 3.55 10.06 -4.44
C LEU A 89 4.65 10.16 -3.39
N ASN A 90 5.52 11.16 -3.48
CA ASN A 90 6.63 11.36 -2.54
C ASN A 90 6.14 11.66 -1.13
N PHE A 91 5.15 12.54 -0.98
CA PHE A 91 4.56 12.86 0.32
C PHE A 91 3.95 11.62 0.98
N LEU A 92 3.15 10.86 0.24
CA LEU A 92 2.49 9.66 0.75
C LEU A 92 3.49 8.53 1.02
N MET A 93 4.51 8.37 0.19
CA MET A 93 5.60 7.43 0.43
C MET A 93 6.32 7.75 1.75
N ALA A 94 6.71 9.01 1.95
CA ALA A 94 7.35 9.44 3.20
C ALA A 94 6.43 9.22 4.42
N ALA A 95 5.13 9.49 4.30
CA ALA A 95 4.16 9.24 5.36
C ALA A 95 4.02 7.75 5.71
N ILE A 96 3.96 6.86 4.71
CA ILE A 96 3.87 5.42 4.92
C ILE A 96 5.16 4.87 5.54
N GLU A 97 6.32 5.23 5.00
CA GLU A 97 7.63 4.80 5.53
C GLU A 97 7.86 5.30 6.96
N PHE A 98 7.46 6.55 7.26
CA PHE A 98 7.47 7.06 8.62
C PHE A 98 6.55 6.27 9.55
N SER A 99 5.31 5.99 9.12
CA SER A 99 4.36 5.19 9.90
C SER A 99 4.88 3.77 10.15
N MET A 100 5.46 3.15 9.13
CA MET A 100 6.08 1.83 9.24
C MET A 100 7.27 1.82 10.19
N TYR A 101 8.11 2.86 10.16
CA TYR A 101 9.24 3.00 11.08
C TYR A 101 8.78 3.10 12.54
N VAL A 102 7.77 3.93 12.82
CA VAL A 102 7.21 4.10 14.17
C VAL A 102 6.59 2.79 14.70
N HIS A 103 5.95 2.00 13.84
CA HIS A 103 5.22 0.79 14.23
C HIS A 103 5.90 -0.52 13.82
N VAL A 104 7.21 -0.49 13.53
CA VAL A 104 7.93 -1.63 12.94
C VAL A 104 7.88 -2.89 13.80
N GLU A 105 8.01 -2.76 15.13
CA GLU A 105 7.98 -3.90 16.04
C GLU A 105 6.59 -4.53 16.11
N SER A 106 5.56 -3.70 16.29
CA SER A 106 4.17 -4.15 16.35
C SER A 106 3.78 -4.90 15.07
N LEU A 107 4.19 -4.37 13.92
CA LEU A 107 3.95 -4.98 12.62
C LEU A 107 4.73 -6.29 12.45
N THR A 108 5.97 -6.36 12.93
CA THR A 108 6.82 -7.56 12.88
C THR A 108 6.24 -8.69 13.74
N ILE A 109 5.91 -8.38 15.00
CA ILE A 109 5.34 -9.34 15.96
C ILE A 109 4.01 -9.88 15.41
N ALA A 110 3.12 -9.00 14.96
CA ALA A 110 1.82 -9.41 14.45
C ALA A 110 1.93 -10.27 13.18
N SER A 111 2.78 -9.86 12.24
CA SER A 111 2.98 -10.62 11.00
C SER A 111 3.60 -11.98 11.28
N ASN A 112 4.66 -12.05 12.10
CA ASN A 112 5.32 -13.31 12.44
C ASN A 112 4.40 -14.27 13.21
N TYR A 113 3.57 -13.76 14.12
CA TYR A 113 2.56 -14.59 14.79
C TYR A 113 1.55 -15.19 13.80
N LEU A 114 1.08 -14.41 12.80
CA LEU A 114 0.19 -14.92 11.75
C LEU A 114 0.90 -15.97 10.87
N VAL A 115 2.17 -15.73 10.51
CA VAL A 115 2.99 -16.70 9.78
C VAL A 115 3.13 -18.00 10.58
N GLU A 116 3.48 -17.92 11.86
CA GLU A 116 3.65 -19.08 12.73
C GLU A 116 2.33 -19.86 12.91
N THR A 117 1.22 -19.14 13.14
CA THR A 117 -0.11 -19.74 13.24
C THR A 117 -0.46 -20.51 11.96
N SER A 118 -0.14 -19.94 10.79
CA SER A 118 -0.38 -20.63 9.52
C SER A 118 0.49 -21.87 9.33
N LYS A 119 1.74 -21.86 9.81
CA LYS A 119 2.65 -23.03 9.78
C LYS A 119 2.08 -24.17 10.63
N ARG A 120 1.51 -23.86 11.81
CA ARG A 120 0.88 -24.84 12.71
C ARG A 120 -0.42 -25.43 12.14
N GLU A 121 -1.19 -24.63 11.39
CA GLU A 121 -2.48 -25.05 10.82
C GLU A 121 -2.38 -25.64 9.41
N SER A 122 -1.17 -25.68 8.84
CA SER A 122 -0.88 -26.13 7.48
C SER A 122 -1.25 -27.60 7.26
N LYS A 123 -2.49 -27.86 6.84
CA LYS A 123 -2.88 -29.10 6.16
C LYS A 123 -2.63 -28.95 4.67
N SER A 124 -2.23 -30.04 4.00
CA SER A 124 -1.98 -30.04 2.56
C SER A 124 -3.19 -29.46 1.80
N VAL A 125 -2.98 -28.30 1.17
CA VAL A 125 -3.99 -27.70 0.30
C VAL A 125 -4.08 -28.55 -0.95
N PRO A 126 -5.29 -28.96 -1.39
CA PRO A 126 -5.44 -29.67 -2.65
C PRO A 126 -4.89 -28.82 -3.80
N GLN A 127 -3.85 -29.33 -4.45
CA GLN A 127 -3.23 -28.74 -5.64
C GLN A 127 -4.21 -28.90 -6.81
N GLY A 128 -4.68 -27.80 -7.39
CA GLY A 128 -5.55 -27.89 -8.57
C GLY A 128 -6.21 -26.58 -9.01
N LYS A 129 -6.36 -25.60 -8.13
CA LYS A 129 -6.88 -24.28 -8.51
C LYS A 129 -5.74 -23.30 -8.77
N VAL A 130 -5.77 -22.64 -9.92
CA VAL A 130 -4.86 -21.54 -10.28
C VAL A 130 -4.98 -20.43 -9.23
N ASP A 131 -3.88 -20.12 -8.56
CA ASP A 131 -3.85 -19.05 -7.58
C ASP A 131 -3.65 -17.68 -8.25
N LYS A 132 -4.79 -17.04 -8.54
CA LYS A 132 -4.83 -15.70 -9.15
C LYS A 132 -4.15 -14.64 -8.27
N LEU A 133 -4.22 -14.76 -6.95
CA LEU A 133 -3.64 -13.77 -6.04
C LEU A 133 -2.12 -13.84 -6.06
N GLY A 134 -1.56 -15.04 -5.91
CA GLY A 134 -0.12 -15.26 -6.01
C GLY A 134 0.43 -14.80 -7.36
N LEU A 135 -0.25 -15.10 -8.47
CA LEU A 135 0.16 -14.62 -9.80
C LEU A 135 0.19 -13.08 -9.87
N PHE A 136 -0.86 -12.43 -9.37
CA PHE A 136 -0.94 -10.97 -9.31
C PHE A 136 0.18 -10.35 -8.47
N LEU A 137 0.44 -10.87 -7.28
CA LEU A 137 1.50 -10.37 -6.40
C LEU A 137 2.89 -10.51 -7.04
N ASN A 138 3.17 -11.65 -7.68
CA ASN A 138 4.44 -11.86 -8.38
C ASN A 138 4.58 -10.92 -9.59
N ALA A 139 3.52 -10.75 -10.38
CA ALA A 139 3.50 -9.80 -11.49
C ALA A 139 3.72 -8.36 -11.00
N SER A 140 3.11 -7.97 -9.88
CA SER A 140 3.33 -6.66 -9.25
C SER A 140 4.79 -6.47 -8.87
N VAL A 141 5.43 -7.44 -8.21
CA VAL A 141 6.85 -7.36 -7.83
C VAL A 141 7.74 -7.20 -9.07
N ALA A 142 7.52 -7.99 -10.11
CA ALA A 142 8.31 -7.93 -11.35
C ALA A 142 8.12 -6.61 -12.10
N LEU A 143 6.88 -6.11 -12.19
CA LEU A 143 6.58 -4.84 -12.84
C LEU A 143 7.30 -3.69 -12.13
N PHE A 144 7.19 -3.61 -10.81
CA PHE A 144 7.80 -2.53 -10.03
C PHE A 144 9.32 -2.65 -9.93
N SER A 145 9.92 -3.83 -10.06
CA SER A 145 11.39 -3.94 -10.10
C SER A 145 11.97 -3.43 -11.42
N ILE A 146 11.26 -3.56 -12.55
CA ILE A 146 11.71 -3.08 -13.86
C ILE A 146 11.42 -1.59 -14.06
N TYR A 147 10.28 -1.12 -13.54
CA TYR A 147 9.76 0.24 -13.74
C TYR A 147 10.77 1.40 -13.55
N PRO A 148 11.55 1.47 -12.45
CA PRO A 148 12.43 2.62 -12.22
C PRO A 148 13.53 2.74 -13.29
N TYR A 149 14.00 1.61 -13.82
CA TYR A 149 15.05 1.57 -14.85
C TYR A 149 14.54 2.02 -16.22
N CYS A 150 13.26 1.79 -16.52
CA CYS A 150 12.63 2.31 -17.72
C CYS A 150 12.26 3.79 -17.58
N MET A 151 11.62 4.18 -16.46
CA MET A 151 11.06 5.51 -16.32
C MET A 151 12.11 6.61 -16.12
N THR A 152 13.25 6.31 -15.50
CA THR A 152 14.27 7.33 -15.23
C THR A 152 14.92 7.89 -16.50
N PRO A 153 15.40 7.05 -17.44
CA PRO A 153 15.85 7.53 -18.74
C PRO A 153 14.79 8.33 -19.49
N PHE A 154 13.53 7.89 -19.49
CA PHE A 154 12.43 8.64 -20.12
C PHE A 154 12.22 10.00 -19.45
N GLY A 155 12.26 10.07 -18.12
CA GLY A 155 12.17 11.31 -17.38
C GLY A 155 13.28 12.29 -17.76
N PHE A 156 14.52 11.82 -17.89
CA PHE A 156 15.64 12.66 -18.34
C PHE A 156 15.53 13.08 -19.82
N TYR A 157 15.13 12.15 -20.69
CA TYR A 157 14.96 12.40 -22.13
C TYR A 157 13.92 13.49 -22.39
N PHE A 158 12.75 13.38 -21.74
CA PHE A 158 11.68 14.38 -21.83
C PHE A 158 11.90 15.60 -20.94
N ARG A 159 13.03 15.68 -20.22
CA ARG A 159 13.35 16.75 -19.26
C ARG A 159 12.28 16.94 -18.18
N LEU A 160 11.56 15.90 -17.80
CA LEU A 160 10.52 15.92 -16.76
C LEU A 160 11.09 15.89 -15.34
N ASP A 161 12.37 16.20 -15.19
CA ASP A 161 13.03 16.17 -13.89
C ASP A 161 12.75 17.47 -13.10
N PRO A 162 12.27 17.35 -11.85
CA PRO A 162 11.97 18.52 -11.02
C PRO A 162 13.18 19.41 -10.77
N VAL A 163 14.38 18.82 -10.69
CA VAL A 163 15.62 19.55 -10.42
C VAL A 163 15.97 20.51 -11.57
N PHE A 164 15.92 20.05 -12.82
CA PHE A 164 16.13 20.92 -14.00
C PHE A 164 15.10 22.05 -14.04
N HIS A 165 13.83 21.73 -13.78
CA HIS A 165 12.76 22.72 -13.77
C HIS A 165 12.92 23.75 -12.66
N PHE A 166 13.32 23.32 -11.47
CA PHE A 166 13.60 24.20 -10.36
C PHE A 166 14.79 25.12 -10.66
N ALA A 167 15.90 24.57 -11.18
CA ALA A 167 17.07 25.37 -11.56
C ALA A 167 16.73 26.40 -12.66
N LYS A 168 15.96 25.98 -13.67
CA LYS A 168 15.56 26.83 -14.80
C LYS A 168 14.61 27.95 -14.36
N TYR A 169 13.54 27.61 -13.64
CA TYR A 169 12.45 28.55 -13.38
C TYR A 169 12.54 29.30 -12.04
N VAL A 170 13.20 28.72 -11.05
CA VAL A 170 13.33 29.34 -9.72
C VAL A 170 14.68 30.05 -9.59
N LEU A 171 15.76 29.35 -9.94
CA LEU A 171 17.12 29.90 -9.80
C LEU A 171 17.56 30.72 -11.02
N HIS A 172 16.79 30.71 -12.12
CA HIS A 172 17.12 31.40 -13.37
C HIS A 172 18.51 31.00 -13.90
N LEU A 173 18.96 29.77 -13.62
CA LEU A 173 20.24 29.26 -14.09
C LEU A 173 20.09 28.84 -15.55
N GLU A 174 20.76 29.58 -16.44
CA GLU A 174 20.91 29.17 -17.83
C GLU A 174 21.88 27.99 -17.90
N MET A 175 21.39 26.83 -18.30
CA MET A 175 22.17 25.59 -18.46
C MET A 175 23.06 25.63 -19.71
N ASN A 176 23.80 26.73 -19.89
CA ASN A 176 24.69 26.96 -21.02
C ASN A 176 26.15 26.68 -20.64
N THR A 177 26.50 26.73 -19.35
CA THR A 177 27.87 26.53 -18.87
C THR A 177 28.13 25.07 -18.49
N LEU A 178 29.31 24.55 -18.83
CA LEU A 178 29.76 23.21 -18.39
C LEU A 178 29.74 23.06 -16.87
N ARG A 179 30.04 24.13 -16.13
CA ARG A 179 30.01 24.17 -14.66
C ARG A 179 28.62 23.87 -14.10
N ASP A 180 27.57 24.42 -14.71
CA ASP A 180 26.19 24.23 -14.26
C ASP A 180 25.75 22.78 -14.50
N HIS A 181 26.14 22.21 -15.64
CA HIS A 181 25.95 20.79 -15.92
C HIS A 181 26.67 19.89 -14.91
N LEU A 182 27.95 20.17 -14.60
CA LEU A 182 28.73 19.38 -13.64
C LEU A 182 28.09 19.41 -12.24
N PHE A 183 27.57 20.56 -11.82
CA PHE A 183 26.96 20.72 -10.50
C PHE A 183 25.55 20.13 -10.41
N LEU A 184 24.72 20.31 -11.43
CA LEU A 184 23.32 19.87 -11.39
C LEU A 184 23.14 18.41 -11.78
N PHE A 185 24.05 17.81 -12.54
CA PHE A 185 23.93 16.42 -12.96
C PHE A 185 23.86 15.40 -11.81
N PRO A 186 24.69 15.48 -10.75
CA PRO A 186 24.53 14.62 -9.57
C PRO A 186 23.17 14.78 -8.89
N LEU A 187 22.68 16.02 -8.73
CA LEU A 187 21.37 16.29 -8.13
C LEU A 187 20.23 15.71 -8.97
N ARG A 188 20.34 15.80 -10.31
CA ARG A 188 19.41 15.15 -11.24
C ARG A 188 19.44 13.64 -11.08
N ILE A 189 20.61 13.01 -10.94
CA ILE A 189 20.72 11.56 -10.67
C ILE A 189 20.09 11.19 -9.32
N CYS A 190 20.25 12.01 -8.28
CA CYS A 190 19.70 11.73 -6.95
C CYS A 190 18.17 11.54 -6.96
N GLN A 191 17.44 12.10 -7.93
CA GLN A 191 15.99 11.89 -8.06
C GLN A 191 15.60 10.43 -8.35
N PHE A 192 16.56 9.62 -8.81
CA PHE A 192 16.36 8.20 -9.02
C PHE A 192 16.08 7.46 -7.71
N LEU A 193 16.65 7.94 -6.59
CA LEU A 193 16.56 7.27 -5.30
C LEU A 193 15.13 7.28 -4.73
N PRO A 194 14.37 8.40 -4.70
CA PRO A 194 12.95 8.38 -4.35
C PRO A 194 12.11 7.47 -5.25
N LEU A 195 12.39 7.43 -6.56
CA LEU A 195 11.66 6.56 -7.48
C LEU A 195 11.90 5.07 -7.18
N LEU A 196 13.15 4.68 -6.93
CA LEU A 196 13.50 3.33 -6.48
C LEU A 196 12.77 3.00 -5.17
N GLN A 197 12.72 3.94 -4.24
CA GLN A 197 12.05 3.76 -2.95
C GLN A 197 10.55 3.55 -3.10
N ILE A 198 9.88 4.35 -3.94
CA ILE A 198 8.47 4.20 -4.32
C ILE A 198 8.25 2.79 -4.91
N CYS A 199 9.05 2.42 -5.90
CA CYS A 199 8.93 1.14 -6.60
C CYS A 199 9.21 -0.06 -5.69
N ARG A 200 10.00 0.09 -4.64
CA ARG A 200 10.19 -0.94 -3.62
C ARG A 200 9.01 -1.00 -2.63
N LEU A 201 8.53 0.15 -2.18
CA LEU A 201 7.49 0.23 -1.15
C LEU A 201 6.15 -0.34 -1.63
N PHE A 202 5.69 0.00 -2.84
CA PHE A 202 4.40 -0.45 -3.36
C PHE A 202 4.23 -1.99 -3.41
N PRO A 203 5.11 -2.76 -4.07
CA PRO A 203 4.98 -4.21 -4.10
C PRO A 203 5.15 -4.83 -2.71
N PHE A 204 5.98 -4.22 -1.84
CA PHE A 204 6.10 -4.68 -0.45
C PHE A 204 4.77 -4.55 0.31
N LEU A 205 4.12 -3.38 0.24
CA LEU A 205 2.83 -3.14 0.88
C LEU A 205 1.75 -4.06 0.31
N ASN A 206 1.70 -4.25 -1.01
CA ASN A 206 0.76 -5.18 -1.65
C ASN A 206 0.95 -6.60 -1.12
N CYS A 207 2.19 -7.10 -1.10
CA CYS A 207 2.50 -8.43 -0.55
C CYS A 207 2.13 -8.53 0.94
N LEU A 208 2.52 -7.54 1.75
CA LEU A 208 2.28 -7.53 3.19
C LEU A 208 0.78 -7.52 3.51
N VAL A 209 0.01 -6.59 2.92
CA VAL A 209 -1.43 -6.46 3.16
C VAL A 209 -2.18 -7.68 2.64
N CYS A 210 -1.90 -8.16 1.42
CA CYS A 210 -2.55 -9.37 0.89
C CYS A 210 -2.27 -10.59 1.75
N LEU A 211 -1.00 -10.85 2.07
CA LEU A 211 -0.61 -12.02 2.83
C LEU A 211 -1.18 -11.98 4.25
N THR A 212 -1.00 -10.87 4.98
CA THR A 212 -1.53 -10.76 6.35
C THR A 212 -3.05 -10.92 6.40
N THR A 213 -3.77 -10.31 5.45
CA THR A 213 -5.23 -10.43 5.38
C THR A 213 -5.66 -11.86 4.99
N LYS A 214 -4.91 -12.51 4.10
CA LYS A 214 -5.14 -13.91 3.72
C LYS A 214 -4.94 -14.86 4.88
N LEU A 215 -3.82 -14.74 5.61
CA LEU A 215 -3.53 -15.52 6.81
C LEU A 215 -4.61 -15.31 7.89
N LEU A 216 -5.07 -14.07 8.05
CA LEU A 216 -6.16 -13.74 8.98
C LEU A 216 -7.49 -14.38 8.56
N LEU A 217 -7.84 -14.33 7.27
CA LEU A 217 -9.03 -14.99 6.73
C LEU A 217 -8.99 -16.50 6.91
N ASP A 218 -7.80 -17.10 6.75
CA ASP A 218 -7.60 -18.52 6.91
C ASP A 218 -7.75 -18.93 8.38
N ALA A 219 -7.17 -18.18 9.32
CA ALA A 219 -7.36 -18.40 10.75
C ALA A 219 -8.85 -18.29 11.15
N ILE A 220 -9.57 -17.28 10.64
CA ILE A 220 -11.02 -17.13 10.88
C ILE A 220 -11.79 -18.33 10.28
N HIS A 221 -11.40 -18.81 9.10
CA HIS A 221 -12.02 -19.98 8.47
C HIS A 221 -11.75 -21.28 9.26
N THR A 222 -10.54 -21.47 9.79
CA THR A 222 -10.24 -22.58 10.70
C THR A 222 -11.13 -22.50 11.94
N LEU A 223 -11.27 -21.32 12.55
CA LEU A 223 -12.19 -21.13 13.68
C LEU A 223 -13.66 -21.42 13.31
N ASP A 224 -14.10 -21.04 12.11
CA ASP A 224 -15.48 -21.28 11.66
C ASP A 224 -15.78 -22.76 11.39
N THR A 225 -14.83 -23.49 10.80
CA THR A 225 -14.95 -24.93 10.56
C THR A 225 -15.02 -25.71 11.86
N TRP A 226 -14.37 -25.22 12.93
CA TRP A 226 -14.39 -25.87 14.24
C TRP A 226 -15.55 -25.38 15.12
N ALA A 227 -16.32 -24.38 14.68
CA ALA A 227 -17.41 -23.77 15.45
C ALA A 227 -18.50 -24.77 15.90
N PHE A 228 -18.63 -25.95 15.27
CA PHE A 228 -19.56 -26.98 15.72
C PHE A 228 -19.09 -27.70 17.00
N LEU A 229 -17.78 -27.79 17.23
CA LEU A 229 -17.19 -28.42 18.40
C LEU A 229 -17.48 -27.66 19.70
N ILE A 230 -17.81 -26.36 19.60
CA ILE A 230 -18.21 -25.51 20.75
C ILE A 230 -19.41 -26.11 21.50
N ARG A 231 -20.32 -26.78 20.79
CA ARG A 231 -21.53 -27.36 21.40
C ARG A 231 -21.25 -28.57 22.28
N PHE A 232 -20.18 -29.31 22.01
CA PHE A 232 -19.97 -30.62 22.62
C PHE A 232 -19.23 -30.60 23.95
N SER A 233 -18.42 -29.57 24.22
CA SER A 233 -17.57 -29.59 25.41
C SER A 233 -17.08 -28.20 25.82
N ARG A 234 -17.20 -27.87 27.11
CA ARG A 234 -16.71 -26.63 27.72
C ARG A 234 -15.22 -26.36 27.46
N PRO A 235 -14.27 -27.30 27.69
CA PRO A 235 -12.86 -27.06 27.40
C PRO A 235 -12.58 -26.79 25.91
N ARG A 236 -13.30 -27.44 24.99
CA ARG A 236 -13.15 -27.17 23.55
C ARG A 236 -13.65 -25.79 23.16
N ALA A 237 -14.79 -25.38 23.74
CA ALA A 237 -15.33 -24.04 23.54
C ALA A 237 -14.38 -22.97 24.10
N ASP A 238 -13.82 -23.18 25.29
CA ASP A 238 -12.86 -22.24 25.89
C ASP A 238 -11.57 -22.12 25.05
N LEU A 239 -11.05 -23.24 24.54
CA LEU A 239 -9.89 -23.26 23.65
C LEU A 239 -10.13 -22.44 22.37
N GLN A 240 -11.32 -22.54 21.75
CA GLN A 240 -11.64 -21.77 20.54
C GLN A 240 -11.77 -20.28 20.82
N VAL A 241 -12.42 -19.91 21.93
CA VAL A 241 -12.52 -18.51 22.36
C VAL A 241 -11.13 -17.95 22.65
N ARG A 242 -10.24 -18.73 23.28
CA ARG A 242 -8.85 -18.33 23.52
C ARG A 242 -8.09 -18.08 22.22
N ARG A 243 -8.16 -18.99 21.24
CA ARG A 243 -7.53 -18.79 19.92
C ARG A 243 -8.03 -17.54 19.20
N TYR A 244 -9.33 -17.27 19.26
CA TYR A 244 -9.89 -16.03 18.70
C TYR A 244 -9.38 -14.79 19.43
N LEU A 245 -9.29 -14.83 20.76
CA LEU A 245 -8.74 -13.73 21.56
C LEU A 245 -7.26 -13.48 21.23
N GLU A 246 -6.47 -14.53 21.05
CA GLU A 246 -5.08 -14.41 20.61
C GLU A 246 -5.01 -13.71 19.25
N LEU A 247 -5.84 -14.13 18.28
CA LEU A 247 -5.94 -13.46 16.97
C LEU A 247 -6.38 -11.99 17.09
N ALA A 248 -7.31 -11.69 18.00
CA ALA A 248 -7.77 -10.34 18.27
C ALA A 248 -6.69 -9.45 18.88
N VAL A 249 -5.91 -9.97 19.82
CA VAL A 249 -4.76 -9.27 20.38
C VAL A 249 -3.72 -9.01 19.29
N THR A 250 -3.42 -9.99 18.44
CA THR A 250 -2.49 -9.82 17.31
C THR A 250 -2.92 -8.71 16.36
N VAL A 251 -4.20 -8.69 15.95
CA VAL A 251 -4.74 -7.61 15.11
C VAL A 251 -4.76 -6.28 15.85
N GLN A 252 -5.05 -6.28 17.15
CA GLN A 252 -5.04 -5.08 18.00
C GLN A 252 -3.64 -4.47 18.12
N VAL A 253 -2.58 -5.29 18.18
CA VAL A 253 -1.19 -4.83 18.19
C VAL A 253 -0.83 -4.14 16.87
N ALA A 254 -1.29 -4.66 15.73
CA ALA A 254 -1.08 -4.04 14.42
C ALA A 254 -2.13 -2.97 14.06
N TYR A 255 -3.07 -2.66 14.95
CA TYR A 255 -4.26 -1.87 14.64
C TYR A 255 -3.92 -0.48 14.10
N ALA A 256 -3.02 0.25 14.78
CA ALA A 256 -2.70 1.64 14.44
C ALA A 256 -2.05 1.76 13.04
N ILE A 257 -1.12 0.86 12.74
CA ILE A 257 -0.41 0.85 11.45
C ILE A 257 -1.30 0.36 10.32
N LEU A 258 -2.10 -0.70 10.53
CA LEU A 258 -3.03 -1.18 9.52
C LEU A 258 -4.08 -0.13 9.18
N ALA A 259 -4.62 0.57 10.18
CA ALA A 259 -5.57 1.67 9.96
C ALA A 259 -4.96 2.75 9.06
N THR A 260 -3.73 3.14 9.36
CA THR A 260 -3.01 4.22 8.68
C THR A 260 -2.64 3.82 7.26
N ILE A 261 -2.11 2.61 7.05
CA ILE A 261 -1.79 2.08 5.72
C ILE A 261 -3.05 1.99 4.86
N VAL A 262 -4.16 1.48 5.39
CA VAL A 262 -5.42 1.40 4.64
C VAL A 262 -5.91 2.80 4.26
N ALA A 263 -5.89 3.77 5.19
CA ALA A 263 -6.31 5.13 4.92
C ALA A 263 -5.44 5.80 3.85
N LEU A 264 -4.11 5.69 3.96
CA LEU A 264 -3.16 6.26 3.01
C LEU A 264 -3.27 5.60 1.63
N LEU A 265 -3.41 4.26 1.56
CA LEU A 265 -3.58 3.54 0.30
C LEU A 265 -4.91 3.87 -0.37
N MET A 266 -6.01 4.00 0.39
CA MET A 266 -7.30 4.41 -0.17
C MET A 266 -7.25 5.85 -0.69
N GLY A 267 -6.71 6.79 0.09
CA GLY A 267 -6.56 8.18 -0.34
C GLY A 267 -5.66 8.32 -1.58
N LEU A 268 -4.52 7.62 -1.58
CA LEU A 268 -3.62 7.57 -2.71
C LEU A 268 -4.31 6.99 -3.95
N GLY A 269 -4.93 5.82 -3.82
CA GLY A 269 -5.61 5.13 -4.92
C GLY A 269 -6.69 6.01 -5.55
N LEU A 270 -7.45 6.75 -4.74
CA LEU A 270 -8.46 7.69 -5.22
C LEU A 270 -7.83 8.81 -6.05
N ILE A 271 -6.85 9.52 -5.48
CA ILE A 271 -6.23 10.68 -6.12
C ILE A 271 -5.51 10.26 -7.40
N LEU A 272 -4.71 9.18 -7.36
CA LEU A 272 -4.00 8.70 -8.53
C LEU A 272 -4.95 8.21 -9.62
N CYS A 273 -6.01 7.44 -9.29
CA CYS A 273 -6.99 7.02 -10.28
C CYS A 273 -7.60 8.23 -11.01
N ILE A 274 -8.00 9.26 -10.28
CA ILE A 274 -8.60 10.47 -10.87
C ILE A 274 -7.60 11.14 -11.81
N LEU A 275 -6.35 11.34 -11.35
CA LEU A 275 -5.30 11.99 -12.13
C LEU A 275 -4.93 11.19 -13.39
N PHE A 276 -4.67 9.89 -13.26
CA PHE A 276 -4.29 9.05 -14.40
C PHE A 276 -5.44 8.91 -15.41
N ASN A 277 -6.69 8.74 -14.96
CA ASN A 277 -7.85 8.74 -15.87
C ASN A 277 -8.00 10.08 -16.62
N PHE A 278 -7.85 11.20 -15.90
CA PHE A 278 -7.92 12.53 -16.50
C PHE A 278 -6.84 12.72 -17.57
N VAL A 279 -5.58 12.36 -17.26
CA VAL A 279 -4.46 12.47 -18.20
C VAL A 279 -4.67 11.58 -19.42
N SER A 280 -5.09 10.33 -19.21
CA SER A 280 -5.34 9.39 -20.30
C SER A 280 -6.45 9.87 -21.23
N ILE A 281 -7.53 10.45 -20.72
CA ILE A 281 -8.67 10.85 -21.57
C ILE A 281 -8.44 12.22 -22.20
N LYS A 282 -8.03 13.23 -21.41
CA LYS A 282 -8.03 14.64 -21.85
C LYS A 282 -6.72 15.08 -22.50
N LEU A 283 -5.59 14.46 -22.15
CA LEU A 283 -4.27 14.95 -22.54
C LEU A 283 -3.57 14.09 -23.60
N TYR A 284 -4.33 13.25 -24.32
CA TYR A 284 -3.79 12.42 -25.41
C TYR A 284 -3.00 13.22 -26.45
N ASN A 285 -3.53 14.37 -26.87
CA ASN A 285 -2.88 15.22 -27.88
C ASN A 285 -1.83 16.19 -27.31
N VAL A 286 -1.74 16.30 -25.98
CA VAL A 286 -0.85 17.26 -25.30
C VAL A 286 0.42 16.59 -24.80
N VAL A 287 0.33 15.33 -24.36
CA VAL A 287 1.46 14.57 -23.83
C VAL A 287 2.21 13.89 -24.98
N PRO A 288 3.52 14.10 -25.12
CA PRO A 288 4.29 13.48 -26.20
C PRO A 288 4.39 11.96 -26.05
N MET A 289 4.41 11.25 -27.18
CA MET A 289 4.76 9.83 -27.24
C MET A 289 6.29 9.65 -27.04
N PRO A 290 6.76 8.58 -26.35
CA PRO A 290 5.98 7.49 -25.78
C PRO A 290 5.50 7.71 -24.33
N LEU A 291 5.74 8.87 -23.71
CA LEU A 291 5.36 9.11 -22.31
C LEU A 291 3.86 8.88 -22.08
N TYR A 292 3.02 9.28 -23.03
CA TYR A 292 1.58 9.05 -22.96
C TYR A 292 1.24 7.55 -22.75
N LEU A 293 1.98 6.62 -23.34
CA LEU A 293 1.73 5.18 -23.23
C LEU A 293 1.84 4.64 -21.80
N CYS A 294 2.49 5.37 -20.88
CA CYS A 294 2.59 4.97 -19.48
C CYS A 294 1.30 5.23 -18.70
N PHE A 295 0.49 6.23 -19.08
CA PHE A 295 -0.66 6.65 -18.26
C PHE A 295 -1.84 5.65 -18.32
N PRO A 296 -2.32 5.20 -19.51
CA PRO A 296 -3.46 4.28 -19.57
C PRO A 296 -3.23 2.94 -18.86
N PRO A 297 -2.07 2.26 -18.98
CA PRO A 297 -1.81 1.05 -18.23
C PRO A 297 -1.86 1.28 -16.72
N VAL A 298 -1.28 2.37 -16.22
CA VAL A 298 -1.31 2.72 -14.79
C VAL A 298 -2.75 3.00 -14.34
N ALA A 299 -3.53 3.71 -15.16
CA ALA A 299 -4.95 3.97 -14.91
C ALA A 299 -5.79 2.69 -14.78
N VAL A 300 -5.39 1.58 -15.42
CA VAL A 300 -6.05 0.26 -15.29
C VAL A 300 -5.49 -0.54 -14.11
N VAL A 301 -4.18 -0.47 -13.87
CA VAL A 301 -3.52 -1.20 -12.78
C VAL A 301 -3.98 -0.73 -11.40
N ILE A 302 -4.18 0.57 -11.19
CA ILE A 302 -4.60 1.10 -9.88
C ILE A 302 -5.98 0.55 -9.46
N PRO A 303 -7.06 0.64 -10.28
CA PRO A 303 -8.35 0.01 -9.96
C PRO A 303 -8.26 -1.50 -9.75
N LEU A 304 -7.36 -2.20 -10.44
CA LEU A 304 -7.14 -3.64 -10.26
C LEU A 304 -6.50 -3.95 -8.89
N ILE A 305 -5.54 -3.13 -8.45
CA ILE A 305 -4.99 -3.19 -7.09
C ILE A 305 -6.09 -2.92 -6.06
N ILE A 306 -6.96 -1.93 -6.29
CA ILE A 306 -8.09 -1.63 -5.39
C ILE A 306 -9.09 -2.79 -5.34
N ASP A 307 -9.47 -3.35 -6.50
CA ASP A 307 -10.44 -4.45 -6.59
C ASP A 307 -9.92 -5.74 -5.97
N THR A 308 -8.60 -5.93 -5.93
CA THR A 308 -7.98 -7.05 -5.21
C THR A 308 -7.93 -6.77 -3.71
N LEU A 309 -7.33 -5.67 -3.26
CA LEU A 309 -7.07 -5.39 -1.84
C LEU A 309 -8.35 -5.12 -1.02
N LEU A 310 -9.27 -4.30 -1.53
CA LEU A 310 -10.40 -3.82 -0.75
C LEU A 310 -11.37 -4.95 -0.34
N PRO A 311 -11.74 -5.91 -1.22
CA PRO A 311 -12.57 -7.05 -0.83
C PRO A 311 -11.94 -7.97 0.20
N PHE A 312 -10.60 -8.09 0.26
CA PHE A 312 -9.94 -8.88 1.30
C PHE A 312 -10.20 -8.26 2.68
N GLY A 313 -10.03 -6.95 2.82
CA GLY A 313 -10.31 -6.24 4.07
C GLY A 313 -11.77 -6.36 4.50
N ILE A 314 -12.71 -6.19 3.56
CA ILE A 314 -14.16 -6.36 3.81
C ILE A 314 -14.48 -7.80 4.23
N SER A 315 -13.86 -8.79 3.59
CA SER A 315 -14.12 -10.21 3.87
C SER A 315 -13.71 -10.61 5.28
N VAL A 316 -12.64 -10.01 5.84
CA VAL A 316 -12.23 -10.26 7.23
C VAL A 316 -13.33 -9.81 8.18
N ASN A 317 -13.82 -8.58 7.98
CA ASN A 317 -14.88 -7.99 8.80
C ASN A 317 -16.17 -8.83 8.73
N ASP A 318 -16.62 -9.15 7.52
CA ASP A 318 -17.83 -9.94 7.28
C ASP A 318 -17.76 -11.34 7.89
N LYS A 319 -16.62 -12.03 7.74
CA LYS A 319 -16.45 -13.39 8.28
C LYS A 319 -16.34 -13.39 9.80
N ALA A 320 -15.65 -12.42 10.39
CA ALA A 320 -15.56 -12.28 11.84
C ALA A 320 -16.94 -12.01 12.47
N ASP A 321 -17.75 -11.13 11.86
CA ASP A 321 -19.12 -10.84 12.30
C ASP A 321 -20.00 -12.10 12.22
N LYS A 322 -19.95 -12.83 11.09
CA LYS A 322 -20.69 -14.09 10.92
C LYS A 322 -20.27 -15.16 11.92
N LEU A 323 -18.97 -15.27 12.20
CA LEU A 323 -18.42 -16.22 13.18
C LEU A 323 -18.99 -15.94 14.58
N LYS A 324 -18.97 -14.68 15.02
CA LYS A 324 -19.53 -14.26 16.32
C LYS A 324 -21.02 -14.62 16.43
N ILE A 325 -21.82 -14.32 15.41
CA ILE A 325 -23.25 -14.65 15.38
C ILE A 325 -23.48 -16.17 15.43
N LYS A 326 -22.69 -16.94 14.66
CA LYS A 326 -22.79 -18.41 14.63
C LYS A 326 -22.45 -19.02 15.99
N TRP A 327 -21.42 -18.53 16.67
CA TRP A 327 -21.07 -18.95 18.03
C TRP A 327 -22.18 -18.60 19.02
N GLY A 328 -22.70 -17.37 18.96
CA GLY A 328 -23.83 -16.93 19.79
C GLY A 328 -25.02 -17.87 19.70
N ARG A 329 -25.47 -18.20 18.48
CA ARG A 329 -26.60 -19.12 18.25
C ARG A 329 -26.35 -20.52 18.80
N LYS A 330 -25.16 -21.09 18.58
CA LYS A 330 -24.82 -22.43 19.06
C LYS A 330 -24.74 -22.50 20.59
N LEU A 331 -24.34 -21.41 21.24
CA LEU A 331 -24.24 -21.32 22.71
C LEU A 331 -25.59 -21.12 23.40
N VAL A 332 -26.64 -20.66 22.70
CA VAL A 332 -28.00 -20.57 23.29
C VAL A 332 -28.55 -21.95 23.63
N SER A 333 -28.22 -22.97 22.85
CA SER A 333 -28.75 -24.33 23.00
C SER A 333 -28.19 -25.11 24.19
N SER A 334 -27.19 -24.60 24.90
CA SER A 334 -26.51 -25.33 25.99
C SER A 334 -26.56 -24.54 27.30
N SER A 335 -27.23 -25.11 28.31
CA SER A 335 -27.36 -24.54 29.66
C SER A 335 -26.00 -24.31 30.32
N ASP A 336 -25.08 -25.25 30.13
CA ASP A 336 -23.82 -25.33 30.87
C ASP A 336 -22.77 -24.34 30.35
N LEU A 337 -23.05 -23.67 29.22
CA LEU A 337 -22.13 -22.74 28.55
C LEU A 337 -22.50 -21.27 28.78
N LYS A 338 -23.33 -20.95 29.78
CA LYS A 338 -23.76 -19.58 30.11
C LYS A 338 -22.59 -18.60 30.28
N TYR A 339 -21.51 -19.03 30.94
CA TYR A 339 -20.29 -18.21 31.10
C TYR A 339 -19.60 -17.92 29.76
N ILE A 340 -19.39 -18.95 28.94
CA ILE A 340 -18.73 -18.82 27.63
C ILE A 340 -19.58 -17.95 26.70
N ARG A 341 -20.90 -18.08 26.75
CA ARG A 341 -21.84 -17.21 26.02
C ARG A 341 -21.62 -15.73 26.36
N ARG A 342 -21.54 -15.39 27.64
CA ARG A 342 -21.26 -14.01 28.07
C ARG A 342 -19.91 -13.52 27.53
N ARG A 343 -18.87 -14.37 27.58
CA ARG A 343 -17.55 -14.05 27.01
C ARG A 343 -17.60 -13.80 25.51
N VAL A 344 -18.25 -14.68 24.73
CA VAL A 344 -18.39 -14.52 23.27
C VAL A 344 -19.18 -13.26 22.90
N LEU A 345 -20.21 -12.90 23.67
CA LEU A 345 -20.97 -11.68 23.44
C LEU A 345 -20.13 -10.41 23.72
N ALA A 346 -19.32 -10.44 24.78
CA ALA A 346 -18.42 -9.36 25.17
C ALA A 346 -17.25 -9.15 24.21
N ILE A 347 -16.86 -10.19 23.45
CA ILE A 347 -15.78 -10.10 22.48
C ILE A 347 -16.18 -9.24 21.29
N ASN A 348 -15.38 -8.22 20.99
CA ASN A 348 -15.59 -7.42 19.79
C ASN A 348 -15.20 -8.21 18.53
N PRO A 349 -16.00 -8.15 17.46
CA PRO A 349 -15.64 -8.76 16.20
C PRO A 349 -14.37 -8.12 15.63
N LEU A 350 -13.53 -8.91 14.97
CA LEU A 350 -12.30 -8.42 14.34
C LEU A 350 -12.68 -7.46 13.22
N HIS A 351 -12.15 -6.24 13.30
CA HIS A 351 -12.36 -5.22 12.30
C HIS A 351 -11.02 -4.65 11.85
N ILE A 352 -10.84 -4.56 10.54
CA ILE A 352 -9.79 -3.74 9.93
C ILE A 352 -10.35 -2.31 9.85
N PRO A 353 -9.87 -1.39 10.70
CA PRO A 353 -10.29 0.00 10.67
C PRO A 353 -9.68 0.74 9.47
N CYS A 354 -10.27 1.87 9.10
CA CYS A 354 -9.61 2.91 8.34
C CYS A 354 -9.46 4.13 9.25
N GLY A 355 -8.24 4.65 9.41
CA GLY A 355 -7.97 5.71 10.38
C GLY A 355 -6.54 6.20 10.37
N ILE A 356 -6.31 7.42 10.87
CA ILE A 356 -4.98 8.03 10.98
C ILE A 356 -4.76 8.44 12.43
N LEU A 357 -3.57 8.13 12.98
CA LEU A 357 -3.16 8.54 14.34
C LEU A 357 -4.18 8.16 15.44
N GLY A 358 -4.81 6.99 15.33
CA GLY A 358 -5.79 6.49 16.30
C GLY A 358 -7.23 6.97 16.08
N PHE A 359 -7.44 8.01 15.26
CA PHE A 359 -8.79 8.43 14.86
C PHE A 359 -9.35 7.47 13.83
N LYS A 360 -10.56 6.96 14.09
CA LYS A 360 -11.27 6.01 13.21
C LYS A 360 -12.21 6.79 12.30
N PHE A 361 -11.97 6.76 10.99
CA PHE A 361 -12.84 7.43 10.03
C PHE A 361 -14.05 6.56 9.67
N PHE A 362 -13.81 5.32 9.22
CA PHE A 362 -14.87 4.40 8.81
C PHE A 362 -14.46 2.93 8.92
N LYS A 363 -15.48 2.05 8.96
CA LYS A 363 -15.31 0.59 8.90
C LYS A 363 -15.32 0.15 7.43
N LEU A 364 -14.37 -0.69 7.03
CA LEU A 364 -14.38 -1.32 5.70
C LEU A 364 -15.62 -2.21 5.57
N THR A 365 -16.58 -1.75 4.78
CA THR A 365 -17.88 -2.40 4.54
C THR A 365 -18.14 -2.47 3.04
N LYS A 366 -19.09 -3.29 2.59
CA LYS A 366 -19.40 -3.38 1.15
C LYS A 366 -19.84 -2.04 0.54
N SER A 367 -20.53 -1.20 1.32
CA SER A 367 -20.92 0.14 0.89
C SER A 367 -19.73 1.05 0.61
N ILE A 368 -18.62 0.92 1.37
CA ILE A 368 -17.43 1.74 1.11
C ILE A 368 -16.80 1.44 -0.25
N LYS A 369 -16.88 0.18 -0.73
CA LYS A 369 -16.39 -0.17 -2.07
C LYS A 369 -17.19 0.56 -3.14
N VAL A 370 -18.51 0.51 -3.07
CA VAL A 370 -19.39 1.19 -4.03
C VAL A 370 -19.17 2.70 -3.98
N TRP A 371 -19.15 3.26 -2.78
CA TRP A 371 -18.86 4.68 -2.57
C TRP A 371 -17.50 5.08 -3.16
N PHE A 372 -16.46 4.28 -2.95
CA PHE A 372 -15.12 4.58 -3.44
C PHE A 372 -15.04 4.63 -4.97
N TYR A 373 -15.67 3.68 -5.68
CA TYR A 373 -15.74 3.72 -7.15
C TYR A 373 -16.61 4.87 -7.68
N ASP A 374 -17.71 5.15 -7.00
CA ASP A 374 -18.57 6.31 -7.30
C ASP A 374 -17.79 7.62 -7.19
N GLN A 375 -16.98 7.80 -6.13
CA GLN A 375 -16.13 8.98 -5.99
C GLN A 375 -15.08 9.08 -7.08
N ILE A 376 -14.39 7.99 -7.44
CA ILE A 376 -13.43 8.00 -8.57
C ILE A 376 -14.12 8.48 -9.84
N LEU A 377 -15.29 7.92 -10.18
CA LEU A 377 -16.02 8.27 -11.38
C LEU A 377 -16.51 9.73 -11.36
N ASN A 378 -17.15 10.16 -10.27
CA ASN A 378 -17.69 11.51 -10.13
C ASN A 378 -16.60 12.59 -10.19
N TYR A 379 -15.47 12.37 -9.50
CA TYR A 379 -14.35 13.32 -9.56
C TYR A 379 -13.62 13.28 -10.90
N THR A 380 -13.51 12.12 -11.56
CA THR A 380 -12.98 12.07 -12.93
C THR A 380 -13.88 12.84 -13.90
N ILE A 381 -15.22 12.66 -13.84
CA ILE A 381 -16.17 13.43 -14.67
C ILE A 381 -16.04 14.93 -14.39
N THR A 382 -16.01 15.31 -13.11
CA THR A 382 -15.84 16.72 -12.70
C THR A 382 -14.54 17.32 -13.24
N ALA A 383 -13.43 16.57 -13.15
CA ALA A 383 -12.15 17.00 -13.71
C ALA A 383 -12.20 17.14 -15.23
N LEU A 384 -12.85 16.21 -15.94
CA LEU A 384 -13.02 16.28 -17.39
C LEU A 384 -13.86 17.49 -17.82
N LEU A 385 -14.98 17.74 -17.13
CA LEU A 385 -15.89 18.86 -17.38
C LEU A 385 -15.33 20.23 -16.96
N SER A 386 -14.31 20.26 -16.10
CA SER A 386 -13.65 21.53 -15.78
C SER A 386 -13.07 22.11 -17.08
N ASN A 387 -13.64 23.22 -17.54
CA ASN A 387 -13.20 23.88 -18.76
C ASN A 387 -11.75 24.30 -18.57
N THR A 388 -10.85 23.60 -19.24
CA THR A 388 -9.48 24.05 -19.41
C THR A 388 -9.53 25.13 -20.48
N ASN A 389 -9.96 26.35 -20.10
CA ASN A 389 -9.63 27.57 -20.84
C ASN A 389 -8.13 27.88 -20.72
N VAL A 390 -7.30 26.83 -20.69
CA VAL A 390 -5.85 26.92 -20.81
C VAL A 390 -5.66 27.19 -22.29
N GLY A 391 -5.46 28.47 -22.64
CA GLY A 391 -5.11 28.85 -24.00
C GLY A 391 -3.93 28.00 -24.46
N ILE A 392 -4.23 27.03 -25.34
CA ILE A 392 -3.22 26.29 -26.10
C ILE A 392 -2.66 27.23 -27.15
#